data_AF-A0A645CTZ9-F1
#
_entry.id   AF-A0A645CTZ9-F1
#
_cell.length_a   1.000
_cell.length_b   1.000
_cell.length_c   1.000
_cell.angle_alpha   90.00
_cell.angle_beta   90.00
_cell.angle_gamma   90.00
#
_symmetry.space_group_name_H-M   'P 1'
#
loop_
_entity.id
_entity.type
_entity.pdbx_description
1 polymer ?
#
loop_
_entity_poly.entity_id
_entity_poly.type
_entity_poly.pdbx_seq_one_letter_code
_entity_poly.pdbx_strand_id
1 'polypeptide(L)'
;MVFDGDKSNKTKNFRKNSKASVCYYSEGSNITLIGEITIVEDMDIKKQLWVDWFIEHFPLGVTDPNYCVLKFEAKYIQVWLENNFEEFFLD
;
A
#
# COMPACT_ATOMS: atom_id res chain seq x y z
N MET A 1 1.70 3.86 2.99
CA MET A 1 2.34 3.64 1.66
C MET A 1 3.20 2.40 1.77
N VAL A 2 3.31 1.61 0.70
CA VAL A 2 4.17 0.41 0.63
C VAL A 2 5.01 0.44 -0.63
N PHE A 3 6.17 -0.20 -0.62
CA PHE A 3 6.98 -0.38 -1.81
C PHE A 3 6.69 -1.74 -2.46
N ASP A 4 6.96 -1.84 -3.75
CA ASP A 4 6.89 -3.08 -4.53
C ASP A 4 7.85 -2.98 -5.73
N GLY A 5 8.04 -4.09 -6.44
CA GLY A 5 8.71 -4.09 -7.74
C GLY A 5 7.79 -3.56 -8.84
N ASP A 6 8.27 -2.65 -9.69
CA ASP A 6 7.48 -2.06 -10.79
C ASP A 6 6.86 -3.13 -11.73
N LYS A 7 7.63 -4.19 -12.02
CA LYS A 7 7.21 -5.28 -12.91
C LYS A 7 6.48 -6.42 -12.19
N SER A 8 6.22 -6.30 -10.89
CA SER A 8 5.48 -7.30 -10.10
C SER A 8 4.06 -7.47 -10.62
N ASN A 9 3.48 -8.65 -10.39
CA ASN A 9 2.07 -8.89 -10.73
C ASN A 9 1.15 -7.95 -9.96
N LYS A 10 1.51 -7.61 -8.71
CA LYS A 10 0.75 -6.68 -7.86
C LYS A 10 0.72 -5.27 -8.45
N THR A 11 1.88 -4.71 -8.83
CA THR A 11 1.93 -3.39 -9.48
C THR A 11 1.19 -3.39 -10.82
N LYS A 12 1.35 -4.43 -11.64
CA LYS A 12 0.61 -4.57 -12.91
C LYS A 12 -0.91 -4.62 -12.72
N ASN A 13 -1.38 -5.27 -11.66
CA ASN A 13 -2.80 -5.32 -11.33
C ASN A 13 -3.30 -3.94 -10.91
N PHE A 14 -2.56 -3.20 -10.08
CA PHE A 14 -2.96 -1.85 -9.66
C PHE A 14 -2.92 -0.82 -10.80
N ARG A 15 -2.09 -1.01 -11.83
CA ARG A 15 -2.17 -0.21 -13.06
C ARG A 15 -3.48 -0.40 -13.83
N LYS A 16 -4.16 -1.54 -13.66
CA LYS A 16 -5.43 -1.87 -14.34
C LYS A 16 -6.65 -1.59 -13.46
N ASN A 17 -6.52 -1.72 -12.15
CA ASN A 17 -7.59 -1.56 -11.19
C ASN A 17 -7.01 -1.06 -9.85
N SER A 18 -7.32 0.18 -9.48
CA SER A 18 -6.80 0.81 -8.27
C SER A 18 -7.37 0.21 -6.98
N LYS A 19 -8.51 -0.49 -7.04
CA LYS A 19 -9.22 -0.97 -5.84
C LYS A 19 -8.34 -1.93 -5.03
N ALA A 20 -8.23 -1.65 -3.74
CA ALA A 20 -7.42 -2.43 -2.80
C ALA A 20 -8.03 -2.46 -1.41
N SER A 21 -7.57 -3.40 -0.59
CA SER A 21 -7.76 -3.35 0.85
C SER A 21 -6.45 -3.66 1.57
N VAL A 22 -6.34 -3.15 2.79
CA VAL A 22 -5.24 -3.41 3.73
C VAL A 22 -5.87 -3.92 5.01
N CYS A 23 -5.51 -5.13 5.42
CA CYS A 23 -6.05 -5.76 6.62
C CYS A 23 -4.95 -5.90 7.66
N TYR A 24 -5.22 -5.47 8.88
CA TYR A 24 -4.43 -5.76 10.07
C TYR A 24 -5.22 -6.70 10.97
N TYR A 25 -4.58 -7.78 11.40
CA TYR A 25 -5.18 -8.78 12.28
C TYR A 25 -4.38 -8.90 13.57
N SER A 26 -5.07 -8.95 14.70
CA SER A 26 -4.48 -9.19 16.02
C SER A 26 -5.48 -9.87 16.93
N GLU A 27 -5.07 -10.93 17.62
CA GLU A 27 -5.82 -11.57 18.71
C GLU A 27 -7.30 -11.88 18.41
N GLY A 28 -7.59 -12.40 17.21
CA GLY A 28 -8.97 -12.71 16.83
C GLY A 28 -9.81 -11.48 16.48
N SER A 29 -9.17 -10.36 16.15
CA SER A 29 -9.82 -9.16 15.65
C SER A 29 -9.14 -8.68 14.38
N ASN A 30 -9.87 -8.03 13.47
CA ASN A 30 -9.27 -7.42 12.30
C ASN A 30 -9.83 -6.02 12.01
N ILE A 31 -8.96 -5.19 11.44
CA ILE A 31 -9.33 -3.90 10.87
C ILE A 31 -8.92 -3.96 9.40
N THR A 32 -9.90 -3.85 8.52
CA THR A 32 -9.72 -3.84 7.07
C THR A 32 -10.02 -2.45 6.55
N LEU A 33 -9.01 -1.75 6.05
CA LEU A 33 -9.18 -0.52 5.31
C LEU A 33 -9.46 -0.85 3.85
N ILE A 34 -10.49 -0.25 3.27
CA ILE A 34 -10.85 -0.40 1.87
C ILE A 34 -10.62 0.94 1.18
N GLY A 35 -9.98 0.90 0.02
CA GLY A 35 -9.55 2.12 -0.64
C GLY A 35 -8.98 1.88 -2.02
N GLU A 36 -8.13 2.80 -2.44
CA GLU A 36 -7.53 2.80 -3.76
C GLU A 36 -6.01 2.97 -3.68
N ILE A 37 -5.32 2.39 -4.66
CA ILE A 37 -3.89 2.52 -4.86
C ILE A 37 -3.63 3.48 -6.01
N THR A 38 -2.75 4.44 -5.77
CA THR A 38 -2.10 5.26 -6.79
C THR A 38 -0.61 4.93 -6.84
N ILE A 39 -0.07 4.74 -8.04
CA ILE A 39 1.38 4.55 -8.24
C ILE A 39 2.04 5.92 -8.27
N VAL A 40 3.03 6.10 -7.39
CA VAL A 40 3.74 7.38 -7.26
C VAL A 40 4.86 7.45 -8.29
N GLU A 41 4.73 8.38 -9.24
CA GLU A 41 5.75 8.68 -10.26
C GLU A 41 6.67 9.85 -9.85
N ASP A 42 6.26 10.65 -8.84
CA ASP A 42 7.04 11.79 -8.34
C ASP A 42 8.31 11.33 -7.63
N MET A 43 9.47 11.71 -8.18
CA MET A 43 10.77 11.29 -7.65
C MET A 43 11.13 11.93 -6.31
N ASP A 44 10.62 13.11 -5.98
CA ASP A 44 10.90 13.73 -4.69
C ASP A 44 10.11 13.06 -3.57
N ILE A 45 8.87 12.63 -3.85
CA ILE A 45 8.10 11.77 -2.93
C ILE A 45 8.80 10.42 -2.77
N LYS A 46 9.27 9.80 -3.86
CA LYS A 46 10.01 8.52 -3.80
C LYS A 46 11.27 8.63 -2.95
N LYS A 47 12.02 9.74 -3.04
CA LYS A 47 13.19 10.00 -2.18
C LYS A 47 12.81 10.17 -0.72
N GLN A 48 11.73 10.89 -0.41
CA GLN A 48 11.28 11.07 0.96
C GLN A 48 10.84 9.76 1.63
N LEU A 49 10.33 8.80 0.84
CA LEU A 49 9.85 7.50 1.32
C LEU A 49 10.90 6.39 1.26
N TRP A 50 12.09 6.68 0.73
CA TRP A 50 13.18 5.73 0.71
C TRP A 50 13.71 5.52 2.13
N VAL A 51 13.95 4.26 2.48
CA VAL A 51 14.60 3.87 3.74
C VAL A 51 15.75 2.94 3.40
N ASP A 52 16.87 3.07 4.11
CA ASP A 52 18.16 2.50 3.70
C ASP A 52 18.11 0.99 3.43
N TRP A 53 17.31 0.24 4.19
CA TRP A 53 17.18 -1.21 4.03
C TRP A 53 16.50 -1.63 2.71
N PHE A 54 15.84 -0.72 1.99
CA PHE A 54 15.33 -0.99 0.64
C PHE A 54 16.43 -1.30 -0.37
N ILE A 55 17.69 -0.92 -0.08
CA ILE A 55 18.84 -1.21 -0.95
C ILE A 55 19.02 -2.73 -1.19
N GLU A 56 18.59 -3.57 -0.25
CA GLU A 56 18.63 -5.03 -0.37
C GLU A 56 17.69 -5.55 -1.48
N HIS A 57 16.63 -4.78 -1.80
CA HIS A 57 15.62 -5.11 -2.79
C HIS A 57 15.80 -4.34 -4.11
N PHE A 58 16.34 -3.12 -4.03
CA PHE A 58 16.57 -2.22 -5.17
C PHE A 58 18.03 -1.74 -5.17
N PRO A 59 18.96 -2.53 -5.72
CA PRO A 59 20.40 -2.26 -5.62
C PRO A 59 20.85 -0.96 -6.28
N LEU A 60 20.04 -0.37 -7.16
CA LEU A 60 20.30 0.93 -7.78
C LEU A 60 19.73 2.11 -6.96
N GLY A 61 19.28 1.83 -5.73
CA GLY A 61 18.77 2.83 -4.79
C GLY A 61 17.42 3.41 -5.20
N VAL A 62 17.16 4.64 -4.76
CA VAL A 62 15.90 5.36 -5.07
C VAL A 62 15.65 5.55 -6.57
N THR A 63 16.70 5.52 -7.39
CA THR A 63 16.62 5.63 -8.85
C THR A 63 16.46 4.28 -9.56
N ASP A 64 16.38 3.17 -8.82
CA ASP A 64 16.15 1.86 -9.42
C ASP A 64 14.82 1.87 -10.21
N PRO A 65 14.83 1.50 -11.50
CA PRO A 65 13.62 1.48 -12.31
C PRO A 65 12.59 0.47 -11.80
N ASN A 66 12.99 -0.50 -10.97
CA ASN A 66 12.06 -1.42 -10.33
C ASN A 66 11.55 -0.90 -8.97
N TYR A 67 12.09 0.17 -8.39
CA TYR A 67 11.55 0.75 -7.16
C TYR A 67 10.24 1.46 -7.45
N CYS A 68 9.13 0.85 -7.04
CA CYS A 68 7.78 1.38 -7.18
C CYS A 68 7.19 1.68 -5.80
N VAL A 69 6.54 2.84 -5.68
CA VAL A 69 5.83 3.25 -4.46
C VAL A 69 4.33 3.23 -4.71
N LEU A 70 3.62 2.50 -3.86
CA LEU A 70 2.16 2.38 -3.88
C LEU A 70 1.57 3.24 -2.75
N LYS A 71 0.84 4.29 -3.14
CA LYS A 71 0.06 5.12 -2.22
C LYS A 71 -1.33 4.53 -2.05
N PHE A 72 -1.63 4.06 -0.85
CA PHE A 72 -2.98 3.62 -0.47
C PHE A 72 -3.73 4.80 0.15
N GLU A 73 -4.92 5.08 -0.36
CA GLU A 73 -5.87 6.04 0.18
C GLU A 73 -7.13 5.30 0.62
N ALA A 74 -7.37 5.28 1.94
CA ALA A 74 -8.54 4.63 2.51
C ALA A 74 -9.81 5.46 2.21
N LYS A 75 -10.90 4.76 1.88
CA LYS A 75 -12.24 5.31 1.65
C LYS A 75 -13.17 4.99 2.82
N TYR A 76 -13.09 3.76 3.32
CA TYR A 76 -13.85 3.30 4.47
C TYR A 76 -13.10 2.17 5.18
N ILE A 77 -13.51 1.88 6.40
CA ILE A 77 -12.87 0.92 7.30
C ILE A 77 -13.93 -0.07 7.77
N GLN A 78 -13.62 -1.35 7.69
CA GLN A 78 -14.39 -2.44 8.26
C GLN A 78 -13.66 -2.98 9.47
N VAL A 79 -14.34 -3.07 10.61
CA VAL A 79 -13.77 -3.47 11.88
C VAL A 79 -14.50 -4.72 12.35
N TRP A 80 -13.75 -5.77 12.66
CA TRP A 80 -14.24 -6.96 13.34
C TRP A 80 -13.55 -7.08 14.70
N LEU A 81 -14.31 -6.82 15.76
CA LEU A 81 -13.84 -6.83 17.16
C LEU A 81 -14.81 -7.65 18.02
N GLU A 82 -14.30 -8.64 18.73
CA GLU A 82 -15.07 -9.42 19.71
C GLU A 82 -16.43 -9.95 19.17
N ASN A 83 -16.43 -10.49 17.95
CA ASN A 83 -17.63 -10.94 17.20
C ASN A 83 -18.61 -9.85 16.75
N ASN A 84 -18.26 -8.57 16.88
CA ASN A 84 -19.02 -7.45 16.33
C ASN A 84 -18.39 -6.96 15.03
N PHE A 85 -19.24 -6.53 14.10
CA PHE A 85 -18.83 -5.93 12.83
C PHE A 85 -19.32 -4.49 12.75
N GLU A 86 -18.42 -3.58 12.43
CA GLU A 86 -18.71 -2.15 12.24
C GLU A 86 -18.05 -1.63 10.96
N GLU A 87 -18.67 -0.63 10.33
CA GLU A 87 -18.14 0.03 9.13
C GLU A 87 -18.14 1.56 9.32
N PHE A 88 -17.01 2.19 8.99
CA PHE A 88 -16.78 3.62 9.12
C PHE A 88 -16.38 4.20 7.77
N PHE A 89 -17.11 5.20 7.29
CA PHE A 89 -16.76 5.94 6.08
C PHE A 89 -15.85 7.12 6.44
N LEU A 90 -14.82 7.34 5.63
CA LEU A 90 -13.88 8.44 5.81
C LEU A 90 -14.33 9.59 4.91
N ASP A 91 -14.64 10.74 5.52
CA ASP A 91 -14.99 11.99 4.84
C ASP A 91 -13.76 12.70 4.26
#